data_AF-A0A246FQS3-F1
#
_entry.id   AF-A0A246FQS3-F1
#
_cell.length_a   1.000
_cell.length_b   1.000
_cell.length_c   1.000
_cell.angle_alpha   90.00
_cell.angle_beta   90.00
_cell.angle_gamma   90.00
#
_symmetry.space_group_name_H-M   'P 1'
#
loop_
_entity.id
_entity.type
_entity.pdbx_description
1 polymer ?
#
loop_
_entity_poly.entity_id
_entity_poly.type
_entity_poly.pdbx_seq_one_letter_code
_entity_poly.pdbx_strand_id
1 'polypeptide(L)'
;MMLLIKASQDYPHRPLPPAPYLLEAPRAATAALEAAIRACPQNDFTADYPRPTPTQRYELGIVLQSPYLTHREFVWIELWRYELDTDTAAQVLTQLQHIIAHRKASGVAPVPYKGSCFFPERYMPPQP
;
A
#
# COMPACT_ATOMS: atom_id res chain seq x y z
N MET A 1 -11.81 -2.62 -15.18
CA MET A 1 -12.03 -1.15 -15.23
C MET A 1 -11.13 -0.53 -14.16
N MET A 2 -10.01 0.09 -14.54
CA MET A 2 -9.12 0.78 -13.59
C MET A 2 -9.84 2.04 -13.10
N LEU A 3 -10.17 2.09 -11.80
CA LEU A 3 -10.62 3.31 -11.14
C LEU A 3 -9.40 4.22 -10.97
N LEU A 4 -9.19 5.13 -11.92
CA LEU A 4 -8.19 6.19 -11.77
C LEU A 4 -8.74 7.23 -10.79
N ILE A 5 -8.30 7.21 -9.54
CA ILE A 5 -8.64 8.24 -8.56
C ILE A 5 -7.55 9.30 -8.61
N LYS A 6 -7.91 10.51 -9.06
CA LYS A 6 -6.99 11.65 -9.13
C LYS A 6 -6.65 12.13 -7.72
N ALA A 7 -5.40 12.53 -7.51
CA ALA A 7 -4.93 13.10 -6.24
C ALA A 7 -5.67 14.39 -5.81
N SER A 8 -6.42 15.03 -6.72
CA SER A 8 -7.11 16.31 -6.54
C SER A 8 -8.56 16.23 -6.03
N GLN A 9 -9.08 15.05 -5.65
CA GLN A 9 -10.47 14.91 -5.19
C GLN A 9 -10.62 15.15 -3.68
N ASP A 10 -11.57 16.02 -3.30
CA ASP A 10 -11.94 16.31 -1.91
C ASP A 10 -12.61 15.12 -1.20
N TYR A 11 -12.46 15.11 0.13
CA TYR A 11 -12.98 14.11 1.05
C TYR A 11 -14.53 13.96 0.96
N PRO A 12 -15.10 12.72 0.79
CA PRO A 12 -15.11 11.66 1.82
C PRO A 12 -14.27 10.39 1.51
N HIS A 13 -13.31 10.42 0.57
CA HIS A 13 -12.48 9.25 0.23
C HIS A 13 -11.22 9.00 1.11
N ARG A 14 -11.08 9.69 2.25
CA ARG A 14 -10.05 9.49 3.31
C ARG A 14 -10.61 9.66 4.75
N PRO A 15 -11.22 8.66 5.39
CA PRO A 15 -10.90 8.38 6.77
C PRO A 15 -10.17 7.03 6.75
N LEU A 16 -8.97 6.96 7.28
CA LEU A 16 -8.58 5.64 7.76
C LEU A 16 -9.51 5.37 8.94
N PRO A 17 -10.29 4.28 8.94
CA PRO A 17 -10.75 3.78 10.21
C PRO A 17 -9.48 3.47 11.02
N PRO A 18 -9.41 3.84 12.32
CA PRO A 18 -8.34 3.37 13.18
C PRO A 18 -8.32 1.85 13.06
N ALA A 19 -7.26 1.37 12.46
CA ALA A 19 -7.12 0.00 12.09
C ALA A 19 -6.79 -0.83 13.34
N PRO A 20 -7.66 -1.78 13.76
CA PRO A 20 -7.37 -2.65 14.91
C PRO A 20 -6.09 -3.49 14.70
N TYR A 21 -5.66 -3.67 13.45
CA TYR A 21 -4.44 -4.36 13.06
C TYR A 21 -3.14 -3.58 13.34
N LEU A 22 -3.22 -2.32 13.79
CA LEU A 22 -2.10 -1.50 14.24
C LEU A 22 -1.62 -1.85 15.67
N LEU A 23 -2.18 -2.88 16.30
CA LEU A 23 -1.81 -3.26 17.66
C LEU A 23 -0.57 -4.17 17.75
N GLU A 24 -0.07 -4.70 16.62
CA GLU A 24 1.21 -5.43 16.54
C GLU A 24 2.08 -4.98 15.35
N ALA A 25 3.37 -5.37 15.35
CA ALA A 25 4.31 -5.06 14.28
C ALA A 25 3.80 -5.60 12.92
N PRO A 26 3.96 -4.89 11.78
CA PRO A 26 4.81 -3.72 11.53
C PRO A 26 4.03 -2.39 11.51
N ARG A 27 3.30 -2.06 12.58
CA ARG A 27 2.54 -0.79 12.74
C ARG A 27 3.27 0.46 12.25
N ALA A 28 4.53 0.63 12.66
CA ALA A 28 5.30 1.83 12.35
C ALA A 28 5.54 1.99 10.84
N ALA A 29 5.78 0.88 10.14
CA ALA A 29 5.95 0.89 8.69
C ALA A 29 4.63 1.18 7.97
N THR A 30 3.51 0.63 8.44
CA THR A 30 2.17 0.96 7.91
C THR A 30 1.80 2.42 8.15
N ALA A 31 2.14 2.98 9.33
CA ALA A 31 1.92 4.40 9.62
C ALA A 31 2.82 5.31 8.78
N ALA A 32 4.09 4.92 8.56
CA ALA A 32 5.00 5.64 7.70
C ALA A 32 4.56 5.59 6.23
N LEU A 33 4.06 4.44 5.76
CA LEU A 33 3.44 4.29 4.45
C LEU A 33 2.28 5.28 4.28
N GLU A 34 1.43 5.37 5.30
CA GLU A 34 0.33 6.34 5.30
C GLU A 34 0.80 7.78 5.24
N ALA A 35 1.76 8.13 6.08
CA ALA A 35 2.31 9.48 6.13
C ALA A 35 2.92 9.87 4.76
N ALA A 36 3.67 8.97 4.13
CA ALA A 36 4.26 9.20 2.80
C ALA A 36 3.20 9.49 1.75
N ILE A 37 2.13 8.68 1.67
CA ILE A 37 1.06 8.87 0.68
C ILE A 37 0.25 10.14 0.97
N ARG A 38 0.11 10.53 2.24
CA ARG A 38 -0.54 11.79 2.62
C ARG A 38 0.30 13.00 2.26
N ALA A 39 1.61 12.90 2.40
CA ALA A 39 2.57 13.97 2.12
C ALA A 39 2.93 14.07 0.63
N CYS A 40 2.54 13.08 -0.18
CA CYS A 40 2.72 13.10 -1.63
C CYS A 40 2.22 14.43 -2.20
N PRO A 41 3.07 15.20 -2.90
CA PRO A 41 2.65 16.41 -3.58
C PRO A 41 1.48 16.10 -4.51
N GLN A 42 0.56 17.07 -4.63
CA GLN A 42 -0.49 16.95 -5.63
C GLN A 42 0.17 16.94 -7.01
N ASN A 43 -0.19 15.93 -7.81
CA ASN A 43 0.29 15.77 -9.16
C ASN A 43 -0.19 16.97 -9.99
N ASP A 44 0.72 17.90 -10.27
CA ASP A 44 0.50 18.92 -11.28
C ASP A 44 0.96 18.30 -12.60
N PHE A 45 0.04 18.02 -13.53
CA PHE A 45 0.33 17.32 -14.79
C PHE A 45 1.18 18.16 -15.77
N THR A 46 1.96 19.11 -15.26
CA THR A 46 2.96 19.86 -15.99
C THR A 46 4.14 18.95 -16.37
N ALA A 47 4.92 19.37 -17.36
CA ALA A 47 6.01 18.57 -17.93
C ALA A 47 7.14 18.27 -16.93
N ASP A 48 7.26 19.08 -15.87
CA ASP A 48 8.38 19.04 -14.93
C ASP A 48 8.09 18.28 -13.63
N TYR A 49 6.91 17.66 -13.49
CA TYR A 49 6.60 16.88 -12.29
C TYR A 49 7.45 15.61 -12.21
N PRO A 50 8.16 15.36 -11.10
CA PRO A 50 9.08 14.23 -10.96
C PRO A 50 8.32 12.91 -10.78
N ARG A 51 7.82 12.34 -11.88
CA ARG A 51 7.08 11.07 -11.89
C ARG A 51 7.97 9.87 -11.54
N PRO A 52 7.39 8.77 -11.01
CA PRO A 52 8.16 7.60 -10.63
C PRO A 52 8.88 7.01 -11.86
N THR A 53 10.14 6.65 -11.66
CA THR A 53 10.97 6.05 -12.70
C THR A 53 10.34 4.74 -13.21
N PRO A 54 10.66 4.30 -14.43
CA PRO A 54 10.21 2.99 -14.93
C PRO A 54 10.54 1.84 -13.98
N THR A 55 11.72 1.87 -13.35
CA THR A 55 12.15 0.88 -12.35
C THR A 55 11.26 0.89 -11.13
N GLN A 56 10.99 2.05 -10.54
CA GLN A 56 10.10 2.14 -9.37
C GLN A 56 8.68 1.67 -9.69
N ARG A 57 8.16 1.96 -10.89
CA ARG A 57 6.84 1.47 -11.33
C ARG A 57 6.82 -0.06 -11.46
N TYR A 58 7.89 -0.64 -12.00
CA TYR A 58 8.04 -2.09 -12.10
C TYR A 58 8.13 -2.75 -10.73
N GLU A 59 8.96 -2.21 -9.83
CA GLU A 59 9.10 -2.72 -8.46
C GLU A 59 7.80 -2.60 -7.67
N LEU A 60 7.06 -1.49 -7.81
CA LEU A 60 5.74 -1.33 -7.20
C LEU A 60 4.78 -2.40 -7.72
N GLY A 61 4.82 -2.69 -9.02
CA GLY A 61 4.05 -3.78 -9.62
C GLY A 61 4.35 -5.15 -9.02
N ILE A 62 5.63 -5.48 -8.79
CA ILE A 62 6.03 -6.74 -8.14
C ILE A 62 5.54 -6.78 -6.69
N VAL A 63 5.77 -5.70 -5.93
CA VAL A 63 5.42 -5.61 -4.52
C VAL A 63 3.91 -5.74 -4.32
N LEU A 64 3.12 -5.13 -5.21
CA LEU A 64 1.65 -5.22 -5.21
C LEU A 64 1.11 -6.64 -5.44
N GLN A 65 1.85 -7.50 -6.14
CA GLN A 65 1.49 -8.90 -6.34
C GLN A 65 1.77 -9.79 -5.12
N SER A 66 2.43 -9.24 -4.08
CA SER A 66 2.74 -10.01 -2.88
C SER A 66 1.47 -10.37 -2.10
N PRO A 67 1.26 -11.66 -1.78
CA PRO A 67 0.11 -12.08 -0.98
C PRO A 67 0.24 -11.66 0.49
N TYR A 68 1.37 -11.07 0.89
CA TYR A 68 1.62 -10.57 2.25
C TYR A 68 1.19 -9.12 2.44
N LEU A 69 0.63 -8.48 1.41
CA LEU A 69 -0.15 -7.26 1.59
C LEU A 69 -1.56 -7.63 2.06
N THR A 70 -2.14 -6.77 2.89
CA THR A 70 -3.58 -6.82 3.14
C THR A 70 -4.32 -6.35 1.88
N HIS A 71 -5.58 -6.76 1.72
CA HIS A 71 -6.39 -6.29 0.59
C HIS A 71 -6.52 -4.77 0.60
N ARG A 72 -6.64 -4.15 1.78
CA ARG A 72 -6.69 -2.69 1.90
C ARG A 72 -5.39 -2.00 1.44
N GLU A 73 -4.22 -2.48 1.85
CA GLU A 73 -2.94 -1.92 1.39
C GLU A 73 -2.78 -2.07 -0.12
N PHE A 74 -3.12 -3.24 -0.67
CA PHE A 74 -3.09 -3.46 -2.11
C PHE A 74 -3.96 -2.43 -2.85
N VAL A 75 -5.25 -2.34 -2.51
CA VAL A 75 -6.18 -1.40 -3.17
C VAL A 75 -5.67 0.03 -3.04
N TRP A 76 -5.12 0.39 -1.89
CA TRP A 76 -4.63 1.74 -1.68
C TRP A 76 -3.46 2.09 -2.59
N ILE A 77 -2.43 1.24 -2.63
CA ILE A 77 -1.26 1.50 -3.47
C ILE A 77 -1.61 1.38 -4.94
N GLU A 78 -2.50 0.46 -5.33
CA GLU A 78 -3.00 0.32 -6.70
C GLU A 78 -3.64 1.63 -7.21
N LEU A 79 -4.39 2.32 -6.35
CA LEU A 79 -5.02 3.60 -6.66
C LEU A 79 -4.01 4.75 -6.77
N TRP A 80 -2.98 4.76 -5.91
CA TRP A 80 -2.03 5.88 -5.81
C TRP A 80 -0.79 5.73 -6.68
N ARG A 81 -0.42 4.53 -7.15
CA ARG A 81 0.88 4.28 -7.81
C ARG A 81 1.16 5.13 -9.04
N TYR A 82 0.12 5.69 -9.66
CA TYR A 82 0.23 6.58 -10.83
C TYR A 82 0.31 8.06 -10.47
N GLU A 83 0.01 8.41 -9.22
CA GLU A 83 -0.03 9.77 -8.68
C GLU A 83 1.19 10.09 -7.80
N LEU A 84 1.97 9.07 -7.42
CA LEU A 84 3.20 9.28 -6.63
C LEU A 84 4.21 10.10 -7.42
N ASP A 85 4.98 10.95 -6.74
CA ASP A 85 6.26 11.42 -7.26
C ASP A 85 7.37 10.39 -7.02
N THR A 86 8.57 10.69 -7.51
CA THR A 86 9.75 9.81 -7.42
C THR A 86 10.14 9.51 -5.97
N ASP A 87 10.11 10.52 -5.10
CA ASP A 87 10.55 10.39 -3.71
C ASP A 87 9.53 9.62 -2.88
N THR A 88 8.25 9.92 -3.05
CA THR A 88 7.15 9.20 -2.40
C THR A 88 7.11 7.75 -2.89
N ALA A 89 7.34 7.48 -4.18
CA ALA A 89 7.43 6.12 -4.69
C ALA A 89 8.55 5.32 -4.01
N ALA A 90 9.72 5.91 -3.80
CA ALA A 90 10.82 5.27 -3.08
C ALA A 90 10.47 4.97 -1.60
N GLN A 91 9.83 5.92 -0.92
CA GLN A 91 9.38 5.74 0.47
C GLN A 91 8.31 4.64 0.58
N VAL A 92 7.31 4.67 -0.30
CA VAL A 92 6.25 3.66 -0.38
C VAL A 92 6.85 2.27 -0.61
N LEU A 93 7.76 2.13 -1.58
CA LEU A 93 8.46 0.87 -1.84
C LEU A 93 9.17 0.33 -0.61
N THR A 94 9.95 1.19 0.06
CA THR A 94 10.71 0.82 1.27
C THR A 94 9.77 0.30 2.37
N GLN A 95 8.67 1.02 2.64
CA GLN A 95 7.75 0.61 3.69
C GLN A 95 7.00 -0.68 3.34
N LEU A 96 6.57 -0.86 2.08
CA LEU A 96 5.92 -2.09 1.66
C LEU A 96 6.85 -3.30 1.77
N GLN A 97 8.12 -3.14 1.42
CA GLN A 97 9.13 -4.21 1.58
C GLN A 97 9.32 -4.59 3.05
N HIS A 98 9.42 -3.61 3.96
CA HIS A 98 9.49 -3.88 5.40
C HIS A 98 8.24 -4.61 5.91
N ILE A 99 7.05 -4.18 5.50
CA ILE A 99 5.78 -4.81 5.88
C ILE A 99 5.73 -6.26 5.41
N ILE A 100 6.07 -6.50 4.14
CA ILE A 100 6.07 -7.84 3.54
C ILE A 100 7.10 -8.73 4.23
N ALA A 101 8.32 -8.25 4.46
CA ALA A 101 9.38 -9.02 5.11
C ALA A 101 8.96 -9.44 6.53
N HIS A 102 8.40 -8.52 7.31
CA HIS A 102 7.89 -8.82 8.65
C HIS A 102 6.80 -9.89 8.62
N ARG A 103 5.82 -9.78 7.73
CA ARG A 103 4.70 -10.73 7.63
C ARG A 103 5.11 -12.09 7.07
N LYS A 104 6.14 -12.14 6.23
CA LYS A 104 6.77 -13.41 5.84
C LYS A 104 7.43 -14.09 7.03
N ALA A 105 8.11 -13.31 7.88
CA ALA A 105 8.79 -13.82 9.06
C ALA A 105 7.83 -14.27 10.18
N SER A 106 6.61 -13.75 10.23
CA SER A 106 5.63 -14.14 11.26
C SER A 106 5.06 -15.55 11.06
N GLY A 107 5.29 -16.19 9.91
CA GLY A 107 4.80 -17.54 9.61
C GLY A 107 3.29 -17.64 9.38
N VAL A 108 2.56 -16.52 9.40
CA VAL A 108 1.12 -16.48 9.14
C VAL A 108 0.87 -16.58 7.64
N ALA A 109 0.09 -17.59 7.23
CA ALA A 109 -0.24 -17.81 5.83
C ALA A 109 -1.24 -16.76 5.30
N PRO A 110 -1.04 -16.23 4.09
CA PRO A 110 -2.06 -15.47 3.36
C PRO A 110 -3.34 -16.28 3.15
N VAL A 111 -4.49 -15.60 3.17
CA VAL A 111 -5.81 -16.21 3.01
C VAL A 111 -6.45 -15.80 1.67
N PRO A 112 -7.23 -16.69 1.02
CA PRO A 112 -7.97 -16.34 -0.17
C PRO A 112 -9.00 -15.24 0.08
N TYR A 113 -9.06 -14.24 -0.80
CA TYR A 113 -10.06 -13.18 -0.80
C TYR A 113 -10.30 -12.69 -2.24
N LYS A 114 -11.57 -12.80 -2.70
CA LYS A 114 -12.03 -12.32 -4.02
C LYS A 114 -11.14 -12.73 -5.21
N GLY A 115 -10.69 -13.99 -5.26
CA GLY A 115 -9.90 -14.51 -6.38
C GLY A 115 -8.41 -14.18 -6.32
N SER A 116 -7.90 -13.71 -5.19
CA SER A 116 -6.47 -13.55 -4.90
C SER A 116 -6.18 -13.95 -3.45
N CYS A 117 -4.93 -13.87 -3.01
CA CYS A 117 -4.52 -14.14 -1.63
C CYS A 117 -3.97 -12.88 -0.98
N PHE A 118 -4.36 -12.62 0.26
CA PHE A 118 -3.92 -11.46 1.03
C PHE A 118 -3.59 -11.83 2.47
N PHE A 119 -2.77 -11.02 3.12
CA PHE A 119 -2.49 -11.18 4.54
C PHE A 119 -3.78 -10.93 5.35
N PRO A 120 -4.11 -11.79 6.32
CA PRO A 120 -5.34 -11.65 7.08
C PRO A 120 -5.35 -10.34 7.90
N GLU A 121 -6.44 -9.57 7.79
CA GLU A 121 -6.62 -8.31 8.53
C GLU A 121 -7.12 -8.50 9.97
N ARG A 122 -7.55 -9.72 10.31
CA ARG A 122 -7.97 -10.12 11.66
C ARG A 122 -7.26 -11.42 12.01
N TYR A 123 -6.92 -11.61 13.28
CA TYR A 123 -6.50 -12.92 13.77
C TYR A 123 -7.62 -13.91 13.48
N MET A 124 -7.41 -14.80 12.52
CA MET A 124 -8.26 -15.97 12.34
C MET A 124 -7.70 -17.04 13.27
N PRO A 125 -8.44 -17.49 14.29
CA PRO A 125 -7.99 -18.63 15.07
C PRO A 125 -7.79 -19.82 14.13
N PRO A 126 -6.82 -20.71 14.40
CA PRO A 126 -6.63 -21.92 13.61
C PRO A 126 -7.96 -22.67 13.53
N GLN A 127 -8.42 -22.97 12.31
CA GLN A 127 -9.60 -23.82 12.16
C GLN A 127 -9.26 -25.22 12.70
N PRO A 128 -10.17 -25.82 13.49
CA PRO A 128 -10.00 -27.16 14.05
C PRO A 128 -9.97 -28.25 12.97
#